data_AF-A0A947JGR4-F1
#
_entry.id   AF-A0A947JGR4-F1
#
_cell.length_a   1.000
_cell.length_b   1.000
_cell.length_c   1.000
_cell.angle_alpha   90.00
_cell.angle_beta   90.00
_cell.angle_gamma   90.00
#
_symmetry.space_group_name_H-M   'P 1'
#
loop_
_entity.id
_entity.type
_entity.pdbx_description
1 polymer ?
#
loop_
_entity_poly.entity_id
_entity_poly.type
_entity_poly.pdbx_seq_one_letter_code
_entity_poly.pdbx_strand_id
1 'polypeptide(L)' 'AGIVLLKSVGMARFMNKNVSGVFVPDELIREMESATDRTATSVDIATRLIRGLKPLCQGIHIMPIGWNKMMPLVLDSAGL' A
#
# COMPACT_ATOMS: atom_id res chain seq x y z
N ALA A 1 -3.16 -12.90 2.51
CA ALA A 1 -2.59 -11.69 3.15
C ALA A 1 -3.54 -10.50 3.01
N GLY A 2 -3.41 -9.45 3.83
CA GLY A 2 -4.18 -8.19 3.72
C GLY A 2 -3.27 -7.02 3.38
N ILE A 3 -3.69 -6.14 2.46
CA ILE A 3 -2.91 -4.96 2.05
C ILE A 3 -3.79 -3.72 2.15
N VAL A 4 -3.32 -2.72 2.89
CA VAL A 4 -3.91 -1.38 2.94
C VAL A 4 -3.16 -0.48 1.96
N LEU A 5 -3.87 0.27 1.13
CA LEU A 5 -3.24 1.28 0.28
C LEU A 5 -2.80 2.50 1.10
N LEU A 6 -1.51 2.81 1.05
CA LEU A 6 -0.94 3.93 1.79
C LEU A 6 -1.08 5.23 0.99
N LYS A 7 -1.98 6.13 1.43
CA LYS A 7 -2.33 7.35 0.66
C LYS A 7 -1.41 8.54 0.92
N SER A 8 -0.79 8.56 2.09
CA SER A 8 0.02 9.67 2.55
C SER A 8 0.93 9.28 3.71
N VAL A 9 1.98 10.08 3.92
CA VAL A 9 2.83 10.03 5.11
C VAL A 9 2.01 10.18 6.39
N GLY A 10 1.02 11.09 6.38
CA GLY A 10 0.13 11.31 7.53
C GLY A 10 -0.68 10.07 7.88
N MET A 11 -1.20 9.36 6.87
CA MET A 11 -1.88 8.09 7.08
C MET A 11 -0.93 7.02 7.65
N ALA A 12 0.31 6.92 7.15
CA ALA A 12 1.28 5.95 7.65
C ALA A 12 1.59 6.17 9.14
N ARG A 13 1.89 7.43 9.51
CA ARG A 13 2.15 7.81 10.90
C ARG A 13 0.93 7.62 11.79
N PHE A 14 -0.27 7.91 11.28
CA PHE A 14 -1.52 7.65 11.99
C PHE A 14 -1.72 6.17 12.27
N MET A 15 -1.48 5.29 11.27
CA MET A 15 -1.62 3.84 11.43
C MET A 15 -0.68 3.31 12.51
N ASN A 16 0.60 3.69 12.48
CA ASN A 16 1.58 3.28 13.50
C ASN A 16 1.18 3.70 14.92
N LYS A 17 0.58 4.89 15.06
CA LYS A 17 0.21 5.44 16.38
C LYS A 17 -1.12 4.91 16.92
N ASN A 18 -2.10 4.64 16.05
CA ASN A 18 -3.49 4.46 16.46
C ASN A 18 -4.10 3.11 16.07
N VAL A 19 -3.46 2.33 15.18
CA VAL A 19 -3.99 1.04 14.74
C VAL A 19 -3.18 -0.09 15.38
N SER A 20 -3.76 -0.74 16.38
CA SER A 20 -3.12 -1.84 17.09
C SER A 20 -2.81 -3.00 16.14
N GLY A 21 -1.58 -3.54 16.25
CA GLY A 21 -1.12 -4.64 15.40
C GLY A 21 -0.72 -4.24 13.98
N VAL A 22 -0.72 -2.93 13.65
CA VAL A 22 -0.22 -2.42 12.37
C VAL A 22 1.10 -1.69 12.55
N PHE A 23 2.04 -1.98 11.67
CA PHE A 23 3.33 -1.31 11.60
C PHE A 23 3.69 -1.05 10.14
N VAL A 24 3.88 0.23 9.80
CA VAL A 24 4.37 0.72 8.53
C VAL A 24 5.87 1.02 8.70
N PRO A 25 6.77 0.33 7.98
CA PRO A 25 8.21 0.56 8.05
C PRO A 25 8.60 1.99 7.67
N ASP A 26 9.60 2.55 8.35
CA ASP A 26 10.10 3.91 8.11
C ASP A 26 10.57 4.14 6.67
N GLU A 27 11.08 3.10 6.00
CA GLU A 27 11.49 3.17 4.59
C GLU A 27 10.33 3.55 3.68
N LEU A 28 9.15 2.92 3.86
CA LEU A 28 7.96 3.25 3.07
C LEU A 28 7.42 4.65 3.40
N ILE A 29 7.59 5.10 4.65
CA ILE A 29 7.22 6.45 5.06
C ILE A 29 8.10 7.48 4.35
N ARG A 30 9.43 7.26 4.33
CA ARG A 30 10.40 8.13 3.65
C ARG A 30 10.19 8.13 2.14
N GLU A 31 9.93 6.97 1.55
CA GLU A 31 9.60 6.84 0.12
C GLU A 31 8.39 7.73 -0.23
N MET A 32 7.31 7.64 0.55
CA MET A 32 6.12 8.47 0.38
C MET A 32 6.36 9.96 0.67
N GLU A 33 7.30 10.30 1.55
CA GLU A 33 7.67 11.69 1.86
C GLU A 33 8.46 12.34 0.72
N SER A 34 9.34 11.56 0.09
CA SER A 34 10.14 11.99 -1.06
C SER A 34 9.40 11.96 -2.41
N ALA A 35 8.21 11.37 -2.44
CA ALA A 35 7.44 11.17 -3.66
C ALA A 35 6.98 12.49 -4.29
N THR A 36 7.35 12.71 -5.55
CA THR A 36 6.81 13.78 -6.40
C THR A 36 5.36 13.49 -6.83
N ASP A 37 5.07 12.23 -7.16
CA ASP A 37 3.70 11.73 -7.35
C ASP A 37 3.38 10.65 -6.31
N ARG A 38 2.71 11.07 -5.24
CA ARG A 38 2.28 10.17 -4.15
C ARG A 38 1.32 9.08 -4.61
N THR A 39 0.55 9.33 -5.66
CA THR A 39 -0.41 8.35 -6.17
C THR A 39 0.35 7.22 -6.87
N ALA A 40 1.26 7.57 -7.77
CA ALA A 40 2.12 6.60 -8.44
C ALA A 40 2.98 5.80 -7.44
N THR A 41 3.61 6.47 -6.47
CA THR A 41 4.40 5.80 -5.43
C THR A 41 3.54 4.85 -4.57
N SER A 42 2.33 5.25 -4.19
CA SER A 42 1.40 4.38 -3.45
C SER A 42 1.05 3.10 -4.21
N VAL A 43 0.79 3.24 -5.52
CA VAL A 43 0.51 2.11 -6.41
C VAL A 43 1.72 1.21 -6.55
N ASP A 44 2.93 1.77 -6.70
CA ASP A 44 4.17 0.99 -6.81
C ASP A 44 4.46 0.19 -5.53
N ILE A 45 4.35 0.83 -4.36
CA ILE A 45 4.49 0.17 -3.06
C ILE A 45 3.51 -1.00 -2.95
N ALA A 46 2.23 -0.78 -3.26
CA ALA A 46 1.22 -1.84 -3.23
C ALA A 46 1.54 -2.97 -4.22
N THR A 47 1.97 -2.64 -5.43
CA THR A 47 2.34 -3.59 -6.49
C THR A 47 3.51 -4.48 -6.05
N ARG A 48 4.56 -3.88 -5.49
CA ARG A 48 5.73 -4.60 -4.95
C ARG A 48 5.32 -5.56 -3.84
N LEU A 49 4.48 -5.12 -2.90
CA LEU A 49 3.97 -5.96 -1.82
C LEU A 49 3.14 -7.12 -2.36
N ILE A 50 2.21 -6.86 -3.29
CA ILE A 50 1.37 -7.89 -3.91
C ILE A 50 2.24 -8.96 -4.59
N ARG A 51 3.22 -8.54 -5.39
CA ARG A 51 4.12 -9.47 -6.11
C ARG A 51 4.96 -10.29 -5.16
N GLY A 52 5.50 -9.68 -4.09
CA GLY A 52 6.26 -10.39 -3.05
C GLY A 52 5.42 -11.39 -2.27
N LEU A 53 4.12 -11.14 -2.11
CA LEU A 53 3.18 -12.03 -1.40
C LEU A 53 2.59 -13.13 -2.29
N LYS A 54 2.61 -12.98 -3.62
CA LYS A 54 2.05 -13.94 -4.59
C LYS A 54 2.55 -15.39 -4.38
N PRO A 55 3.85 -15.68 -4.16
CA PRO A 55 4.29 -17.06 -3.92
C PRO A 55 3.96 -17.58 -2.51
N LEU A 56 3.52 -16.71 -1.59
CA LEU A 56 3.29 -17.04 -0.18
C LEU A 56 1.80 -17.21 0.16
N CYS A 57 0.89 -16.78 -0.71
CA CYS A 57 -0.54 -16.70 -0.44
C CYS A 57 -1.36 -17.05 -1.69
N GLN A 58 -2.47 -17.78 -1.52
CA GLN A 58 -3.42 -18.07 -2.60
C GLN A 58 -4.32 -16.87 -2.97
N GLY A 59 -4.31 -15.81 -2.15
CA GLY A 59 -5.14 -14.64 -2.35
C GLY A 59 -4.77 -13.47 -1.45
N ILE A 60 -5.20 -12.29 -1.86
CA ILE A 60 -4.92 -11.02 -1.18
C ILE A 60 -6.24 -10.26 -0.98
N HIS A 61 -6.48 -9.83 0.25
CA HIS A 61 -7.55 -8.90 0.59
C HIS A 61 -7.03 -7.47 0.51
N ILE A 62 -7.48 -6.69 -0.48
CA ILE A 62 -7.05 -5.31 -0.68
C ILE A 62 -8.06 -4.35 -0.02
N MET A 63 -7.57 -3.46 0.84
CA MET A 63 -8.34 -2.46 1.56
C MET A 63 -7.99 -1.06 1.03
N PRO A 64 -8.75 -0.52 0.07
CA PRO A 64 -8.49 0.80 -0.53
C PRO A 64 -8.83 2.00 0.38
N ILE A 65 -9.56 1.78 1.48
CA ILE A 65 -9.98 2.83 2.44
C ILE A 65 -10.58 4.07 1.72
N GLY A 66 -11.48 3.87 0.77
CA GLY A 66 -12.08 4.97 -0.01
C GLY A 66 -11.25 5.45 -1.21
N TRP A 67 -10.21 4.72 -1.63
CA TRP A 67 -9.49 4.92 -2.90
C TRP A 67 -9.87 3.87 -3.96
N ASN A 68 -11.16 3.52 -4.02
CA ASN A 68 -11.66 2.49 -4.94
C ASN A 68 -11.30 2.78 -6.41
N LYS A 69 -11.24 4.07 -6.80
CA LYS A 69 -10.84 4.50 -8.15
C LYS A 69 -9.42 4.08 -8.56
N MET A 70 -8.54 3.79 -7.60
CA MET A 70 -7.17 3.37 -7.87
C MET A 70 -7.03 1.86 -8.06
N MET A 71 -8.08 1.08 -7.73
CA MET A 71 -8.02 -0.37 -7.78
C MET A 71 -7.72 -0.94 -9.17
N PRO A 72 -8.31 -0.45 -10.28
CA PRO A 72 -7.96 -0.94 -11.61
C PRO A 72 -6.45 -0.82 -11.87
N LEU A 73 -5.87 0.36 -11.61
CA LEU A 73 -4.45 0.61 -11.82
C LEU A 73 -3.55 -0.29 -10.93
N VAL A 74 -3.94 -0.53 -9.68
CA VAL A 74 -3.19 -1.43 -8.78
C VAL A 74 -3.24 -2.87 -9.26
N LEU A 75 -4.41 -3.35 -9.69
CA LEU A 75 -4.58 -4.72 -10.20
C LEU A 75 -3.81 -4.92 -11.51
N ASP A 76 -3.94 -3.98 -12.45
CA ASP A 76 -3.21 -3.98 -13.72
C ASP A 76 -1.68 -3.99 -13.47
N SER A 77 -1.20 -3.10 -12.58
CA SER A 77 0.22 -3.02 -12.23
C SER A 77 0.71 -4.30 -11.54
N ALA A 78 -0.14 -4.96 -10.74
CA ALA A 78 0.18 -6.21 -10.08
C ALA A 78 0.10 -7.44 -11.01
N GLY A 79 -0.50 -7.31 -12.19
CA GLY A 79 -0.76 -8.44 -13.10
C GLY A 79 -1.80 -9.39 -12.51
N LEU A 80 -2.87 -8.85 -11.93
CA LEU A 80 -4.02 -9.55 -11.36
C LEU A 80 -5.30 -9.28 -12.15
#